data_AF-A0A246G7Z4-F1
#
_entry.id   AF-A0A246G7Z4-F1
#
_cell.length_a   1.000
_cell.length_b   1.000
_cell.length_c   1.000
_cell.angle_alpha   90.00
_cell.angle_beta   90.00
_cell.angle_gamma   90.00
#
_symmetry.space_group_name_H-M   'P 1'
#
loop_
_entity.id
_entity.type
_entity.pdbx_description
1 polymer ?
#
loop_
_entity_poly.entity_id
_entity_poly.type
_entity_poly.pdbx_seq_one_letter_code
_entity_poly.pdbx_strand_id
1 'polypeptide(L)'
;MTQKSKIFTQSPLPFMGQKRRFLKQVKAVLNDCPDNAVYVDLFGGSGLLSHTIKQQYPNATVVYNDYDNYRLRLQNVDKTNKLIADIRVILANNTKDKRIQEPERSQILERVLREEQTTGYVDYITLSSSILFSMKYVQTYTDLEKETLYNCIRQSNYTAEGYLDGLVIESADYKELFSKYKNEKNVIFLVDPPYLSTEVGTYKNYWKLKDYLDVLDVLNGTNYLYFTSNKSQIVELCEWMSDKPALYNPFAGSTTSTVNNQVNFSASYTDIMLHKINYEFK
;
A
#
# COMPACT_ATOMS: atom_id res chain seq x y z
N MET A 1 32.37 3.69 1.04
CA MET A 1 31.58 3.02 2.10
C MET A 1 30.12 3.07 1.65
N THR A 2 29.59 1.98 1.11
CA THR A 2 28.17 1.90 0.74
C THR A 2 27.38 1.93 2.05
N GLN A 3 26.67 3.02 2.33
CA GLN A 3 25.74 3.05 3.46
C GLN A 3 24.77 1.89 3.28
N LYS A 4 24.69 1.01 4.27
CA LYS A 4 23.75 -0.10 4.27
C LYS A 4 22.36 0.52 4.36
N SER A 5 21.62 0.54 3.25
CA SER A 5 20.29 1.11 3.20
C SER A 5 19.40 0.43 4.25
N LYS A 6 18.57 1.23 4.93
CA LYS A 6 17.68 0.74 5.96
C LYS A 6 16.72 -0.29 5.34
N ILE A 7 16.60 -1.47 5.95
CA ILE A 7 15.69 -2.51 5.47
C ILE A 7 14.28 -2.18 5.99
N PHE A 8 13.35 -1.88 5.07
CA PHE A 8 11.95 -1.64 5.43
C PHE A 8 11.15 -2.94 5.25
N THR A 9 10.56 -3.42 6.34
CA THR A 9 9.61 -4.55 6.33
C THR A 9 8.15 -4.09 6.35
N GLN A 10 7.94 -2.78 6.42
CA GLN A 10 6.66 -2.11 6.33
C GLN A 10 6.87 -0.71 5.76
N SER A 11 5.80 -0.12 5.23
CA SER A 11 5.80 1.26 4.75
C SER A 11 6.22 2.27 5.84
N PRO A 12 6.96 3.34 5.50
CA PRO A 12 7.42 4.33 6.47
C PRO A 12 6.29 5.05 7.19
N LEU A 13 5.21 5.37 6.47
CA LEU A 13 4.02 6.03 6.97
C LEU A 13 2.81 5.10 6.87
N PRO A 14 1.80 5.21 7.76
CA PRO A 14 0.60 4.39 7.72
C PRO A 14 -0.03 4.33 6.33
N PHE A 15 -0.18 3.11 5.82
CA PHE A 15 -0.84 2.82 4.55
C PHE A 15 -1.69 1.55 4.69
N MET A 16 -2.97 1.65 4.33
CA MET A 16 -3.90 0.53 4.39
C MET A 16 -3.66 -0.42 3.21
N GLY A 17 -3.68 -1.73 3.46
CA GLY A 17 -3.49 -2.72 2.40
C GLY A 17 -2.04 -3.00 2.00
N GLN A 18 -1.06 -2.43 2.69
CA GLN A 18 0.36 -2.74 2.44
C GLN A 18 0.64 -4.24 2.56
N LYS A 19 1.31 -4.81 1.56
CA LYS A 19 1.55 -6.26 1.43
C LYS A 19 2.70 -6.79 2.31
N ARG A 20 2.87 -6.22 3.50
CA ARG A 20 3.93 -6.60 4.45
C ARG A 20 3.93 -8.08 4.85
N ARG A 21 2.75 -8.72 4.85
CA ARG A 21 2.60 -10.14 5.20
C ARG A 21 3.00 -11.10 4.07
N PHE A 22 3.14 -10.60 2.84
CA PHE A 22 3.57 -11.39 1.68
C PHE A 22 5.06 -11.24 1.36
N LEU A 23 5.82 -10.40 2.07
CA LEU A 23 7.20 -10.13 1.70
C LEU A 23 8.03 -11.41 1.64
N LYS A 24 7.78 -12.41 2.50
CA LYS A 24 8.50 -13.69 2.45
C LYS A 24 8.18 -14.47 1.18
N GLN A 25 6.92 -14.53 0.79
CA GLN A 25 6.42 -15.24 -0.39
C GLN A 25 6.91 -14.54 -1.66
N VAL A 26 6.84 -13.22 -1.72
CA VAL A 26 7.38 -12.41 -2.82
C VAL A 26 8.86 -12.70 -2.99
N LYS A 27 9.66 -12.62 -1.92
CA LYS A 27 11.11 -12.94 -1.97
C LYS A 27 11.39 -14.36 -2.44
N ALA A 28 10.53 -15.33 -2.11
CA ALA A 28 10.66 -16.71 -2.58
C ALA A 28 10.43 -16.80 -4.10
N VAL A 29 9.36 -16.19 -4.61
CA VAL A 29 9.08 -16.14 -6.07
C VAL A 29 10.19 -15.40 -6.82
N LEU A 30 10.73 -14.34 -6.23
CA LEU A 30 11.82 -13.57 -6.81
C LEU A 30 13.06 -14.44 -7.06
N ASN A 31 13.38 -15.40 -6.18
CA ASN A 31 14.57 -16.26 -6.35
C ASN A 31 14.58 -17.04 -7.67
N ASP A 32 13.42 -17.28 -8.27
CA ASP A 32 13.27 -17.97 -9.55
C ASP A 32 13.24 -17.00 -10.75
N CYS A 33 13.37 -15.68 -10.51
CA CYS A 33 13.35 -14.62 -11.51
C CYS A 33 14.75 -14.06 -11.78
N PRO A 34 15.01 -13.50 -12.99
CA PRO A 34 16.26 -12.81 -13.30
C PRO A 34 16.47 -11.58 -12.40
N ASP A 35 17.68 -11.42 -11.88
CA ASP A 35 18.06 -10.30 -11.01
C ASP A 35 18.22 -8.95 -11.73
N ASN A 36 18.10 -8.95 -13.06
CA ASN A 36 18.15 -7.79 -13.94
C ASN A 36 16.86 -7.61 -14.77
N ALA A 37 15.78 -8.28 -14.38
CA ALA A 37 14.46 -8.16 -14.99
C ALA A 37 13.83 -6.77 -14.82
N VAL A 38 12.71 -6.54 -15.51
CA VAL A 38 11.86 -5.36 -15.33
C VAL A 38 10.67 -5.73 -14.46
N TYR A 39 10.58 -5.12 -13.28
CA TYR A 39 9.45 -5.31 -12.36
C TYR A 39 8.57 -4.07 -12.38
N VAL A 40 7.30 -4.23 -12.75
CA VAL A 40 6.36 -3.11 -12.88
C VAL A 40 5.25 -3.25 -11.87
N ASP A 41 5.29 -2.39 -10.85
CA ASP A 41 4.28 -2.29 -9.81
C ASP A 41 3.15 -1.37 -10.28
N LEU A 42 2.11 -1.97 -10.87
CA LEU A 42 1.02 -1.24 -11.52
C LEU A 42 0.17 -0.46 -10.51
N PHE A 43 0.07 -0.97 -9.29
CA PHE A 43 -0.73 -0.41 -8.20
C PHE A 43 0.15 -0.18 -6.98
N GLY A 44 1.18 0.67 -7.14
CA GLY A 44 2.28 0.76 -6.20
C GLY A 44 1.89 1.05 -4.76
N GLY A 45 0.79 1.76 -4.53
CA GLY A 45 0.32 2.12 -3.19
C GLY A 45 1.45 2.71 -2.34
N SER A 46 1.81 2.06 -1.23
CA SER A 46 2.93 2.48 -0.37
C SER A 46 4.35 2.25 -0.94
N GLY A 47 4.49 1.59 -2.08
CA GLY A 47 5.79 1.23 -2.67
C GLY A 47 6.53 0.10 -1.96
N LEU A 48 5.92 -0.58 -0.98
CA LEU A 48 6.60 -1.59 -0.16
C LEU A 48 7.10 -2.80 -0.97
N LEU A 49 6.32 -3.25 -1.95
CA LEU A 49 6.71 -4.35 -2.83
C LEU A 49 7.86 -3.92 -3.74
N SER A 50 7.70 -2.77 -4.42
CA SER A 50 8.76 -2.13 -5.21
C SER A 50 10.07 -1.97 -4.44
N HIS A 51 10.02 -1.42 -3.21
CA HIS A 51 11.18 -1.30 -2.32
C HIS A 51 11.83 -2.67 -2.05
N THR A 52 11.01 -3.68 -1.72
CA THR A 52 11.50 -5.02 -1.39
C THR A 52 12.22 -5.66 -2.57
N ILE A 53 11.66 -5.52 -3.78
CA ILE A 53 12.27 -6.05 -5.01
C ILE A 53 13.58 -5.33 -5.28
N LYS A 54 13.62 -4.00 -5.21
CA LYS A 54 14.84 -3.23 -5.50
C LYS A 54 15.97 -3.51 -4.51
N GLN A 55 15.64 -3.78 -3.24
CA GLN A 55 16.64 -4.21 -2.26
C GLN A 55 17.19 -5.61 -2.55
N GLN A 56 16.36 -6.54 -3.00
CA GLN A 56 16.80 -7.89 -3.37
C GLN A 56 17.58 -7.90 -4.68
N TYR A 57 17.16 -7.11 -5.66
CA TYR A 57 17.76 -7.00 -6.99
C TYR A 57 18.13 -5.55 -7.33
N PRO A 58 19.31 -5.07 -6.85
CA PRO A 58 19.78 -3.72 -7.13
C PRO A 58 19.94 -3.39 -8.62
N ASN A 59 20.21 -4.40 -9.45
CA ASN A 59 20.41 -4.26 -10.90
C ASN A 59 19.10 -4.30 -11.70
N ALA A 60 17.99 -4.69 -11.09
CA ALA A 60 16.70 -4.71 -11.76
C ALA A 60 16.14 -3.30 -11.99
N THR A 61 15.38 -3.14 -13.08
CA THR A 61 14.55 -1.95 -13.27
C THR A 61 13.24 -2.18 -12.53
N VAL A 62 13.02 -1.42 -11.46
CA VAL A 62 11.80 -1.53 -10.66
C VAL A 62 10.99 -0.25 -10.82
N VAL A 63 9.84 -0.37 -11.46
CA VAL A 63 8.90 0.72 -11.73
C VAL A 63 7.85 0.74 -10.63
N TYR A 64 7.80 1.83 -9.88
CA TYR A 64 6.82 2.09 -8.83
C TYR A 64 5.78 3.10 -9.33
N ASN A 65 4.55 2.65 -9.58
CA ASN A 65 3.45 3.53 -9.96
C ASN A 65 2.77 4.14 -8.73
N ASP A 66 3.08 5.40 -8.44
CA ASP A 66 2.49 6.17 -7.35
C ASP A 66 1.31 7.02 -7.85
N TYR A 67 0.16 6.36 -8.05
CA TYR A 67 -1.07 6.99 -8.54
C TYR A 67 -1.68 7.96 -7.49
N ASP A 68 -1.72 7.54 -6.23
CA ASP A 68 -2.31 8.32 -5.12
C ASP A 68 -1.33 9.31 -4.46
N ASN A 69 -0.13 9.46 -5.03
CA ASN A 69 0.91 10.39 -4.59
C ASN A 69 1.36 10.18 -3.13
N TYR A 70 1.53 8.93 -2.71
CA TYR A 70 2.07 8.57 -1.40
C TYR A 70 3.45 9.21 -1.16
N ARG A 71 4.25 9.42 -2.21
CA ARG A 71 5.52 10.15 -2.13
C ARG A 71 5.39 11.55 -1.54
N LEU A 72 4.26 12.24 -1.74
CA LEU A 72 4.04 13.56 -1.14
C LEU A 72 4.06 13.49 0.38
N ARG A 73 3.48 12.41 0.95
CA ARG A 73 3.52 12.16 2.39
C ARG A 73 4.94 11.89 2.87
N LEU A 74 5.69 11.07 2.13
CA LEU A 74 7.09 10.78 2.44
C LEU A 74 7.98 12.04 2.39
N GLN A 75 7.78 12.92 1.40
CA GLN A 75 8.51 14.18 1.26
C GLN A 75 8.23 15.17 2.41
N ASN A 76 7.06 15.07 3.05
CA ASN A 76 6.67 15.93 4.17
C ASN A 76 6.83 15.25 5.54
N VAL A 77 7.55 14.12 5.62
CA VAL A 77 7.72 13.35 6.86
C VAL A 77 8.28 14.18 8.02
N ASP A 78 9.15 15.16 7.74
CA ASP A 78 9.73 16.04 8.76
C ASP A 78 8.67 16.98 9.37
N LYS A 79 7.76 17.51 8.56
CA LYS A 79 6.63 18.31 9.04
C LYS A 79 5.70 17.46 9.89
N THR A 80 5.39 16.26 9.43
CA THR A 80 4.59 15.29 10.19
C THR A 80 5.24 14.96 11.53
N ASN A 81 6.55 14.72 11.56
CA ASN A 81 7.30 14.46 12.78
C ASN A 81 7.28 15.65 13.74
N LYS A 82 7.41 16.88 13.23
CA LYS A 82 7.33 18.10 14.04
C LYS A 82 5.95 18.23 14.69
N LEU A 83 4.88 18.11 13.92
CA LEU A 83 3.50 18.17 14.44
C LEU A 83 3.26 17.09 15.52
N ILE A 84 3.72 15.87 15.28
CA ILE A 84 3.59 14.77 16.25
C ILE A 84 4.41 15.04 17.51
N ALA A 85 5.62 15.59 17.38
CA ALA A 85 6.43 15.96 18.54
C ALA A 85 5.74 17.02 19.41
N ASP A 86 5.14 18.04 18.80
CA ASP A 86 4.38 19.06 19.54
C ASP A 86 3.16 18.45 20.25
N ILE A 87 2.46 17.52 19.61
CA ILE A 87 1.34 16.79 20.23
C ILE A 87 1.81 15.90 21.40
N ARG A 88 3.00 15.29 21.32
CA ARG A 88 3.58 14.56 22.47
C ARG A 88 3.78 15.47 23.68
N VAL A 89 4.19 16.71 23.47
CA VAL A 89 4.37 17.70 24.54
C VAL A 89 3.03 18.05 25.16
N ILE A 90 2.00 18.30 24.35
CA ILE A 90 0.63 18.58 24.83
C ILE A 90 0.12 17.41 25.68
N LEU A 91 0.37 16.17 25.25
CA LEU A 91 -0.11 14.94 25.90
C LEU A 91 0.84 14.38 26.96
N ALA A 92 1.85 15.13 27.42
CA ALA A 92 2.91 14.61 28.29
C ALA A 92 2.40 13.97 29.59
N ASN A 93 1.26 14.45 30.12
CA ASN A 93 0.64 13.96 31.35
C ASN A 93 -0.60 13.07 31.11
N ASN A 94 -0.96 12.80 29.84
CA ASN A 94 -2.14 12.02 29.49
C ASN A 94 -1.80 10.54 29.39
N THR A 95 -2.64 9.68 29.95
CA THR A 95 -2.48 8.22 29.86
C THR A 95 -2.63 7.73 28.42
N LYS A 96 -1.75 6.83 28.00
CA LYS A 96 -1.82 6.16 26.70
C LYS A 96 -3.13 5.37 26.53
N ASP A 97 -3.63 5.31 25.30
CA ASP A 97 -4.81 4.56 24.87
C ASP A 97 -6.10 4.98 25.60
N LYS A 98 -6.13 6.20 26.13
CA LYS A 98 -7.30 6.84 26.75
C LYS A 98 -7.82 7.98 25.88
N ARG A 99 -9.11 8.27 26.02
CA ARG A 99 -9.74 9.43 25.39
C ARG A 99 -9.05 10.71 25.87
N ILE A 100 -8.74 11.60 24.94
CA ILE A 100 -8.18 12.93 25.21
C ILE A 100 -9.36 13.86 25.53
N GLN A 101 -9.26 14.55 26.66
CA GLN A 101 -10.27 15.49 27.16
C GLN A 101 -9.79 16.94 26.97
N GLU A 102 -10.63 17.90 27.34
CA GLU A 102 -10.20 19.29 27.45
C GLU A 102 -9.28 19.48 28.66
N PRO A 103 -8.28 20.37 28.59
CA PRO A 103 -8.00 21.32 27.50
C PRO A 103 -7.11 20.78 26.37
N GLU A 104 -6.50 19.59 26.52
CA GLU A 104 -5.51 19.08 25.55
C GLU A 104 -6.13 18.86 24.16
N ARG A 105 -7.39 18.44 24.09
CA ARG A 105 -8.11 18.27 22.82
C ARG A 105 -8.13 19.58 22.02
N SER A 106 -8.54 20.69 22.63
CA SER A 106 -8.55 22.00 21.94
C SER A 106 -7.15 22.46 21.53
N GLN A 107 -6.14 22.22 22.38
CA GLN A 107 -4.75 22.57 22.06
C GLN A 107 -4.21 21.79 20.85
N ILE A 108 -4.57 20.49 20.73
CA ILE A 108 -4.20 19.68 19.58
C ILE A 108 -4.86 20.22 18.31
N LEU A 109 -6.17 20.51 18.34
CA LEU A 109 -6.88 21.02 17.17
C LEU A 109 -6.31 22.38 16.72
N GLU A 110 -6.07 23.29 17.66
CA GLU A 110 -5.44 24.58 17.36
C GLU A 110 -4.05 24.40 16.74
N ARG A 111 -3.25 23.48 17.28
CA ARG A 111 -1.91 23.18 16.76
C ARG A 111 -1.97 22.61 15.35
N VAL A 112 -2.92 21.71 15.05
CA VAL A 112 -3.13 21.13 13.71
C VAL A 112 -3.58 22.20 12.72
N LEU A 113 -4.56 23.03 13.09
CA LEU A 113 -5.04 24.13 12.26
C LEU A 113 -3.92 25.12 11.92
N ARG A 114 -3.08 25.45 12.90
CA ARG A 114 -1.90 26.30 12.69
C ARG A 114 -0.89 25.66 11.72
N GLU A 115 -0.65 24.35 11.81
CA GLU A 115 0.23 23.65 10.85
C GLU A 115 -0.32 23.77 9.42
N GLU A 116 -1.61 23.50 9.25
CA GLU A 116 -2.26 23.55 7.94
C GLU A 116 -2.22 24.96 7.35
N GLN A 117 -2.49 25.99 8.15
CA GLN A 117 -2.44 27.40 7.71
C GLN A 117 -1.02 27.88 7.40
N THR A 118 -0.02 27.44 8.14
CA THR A 118 1.36 27.93 7.99
C THR A 118 2.16 27.18 6.92
N THR A 119 1.88 25.89 6.73
CA THR A 119 2.63 25.03 5.80
C THR A 119 1.84 24.62 4.57
N GLY A 120 0.52 24.83 4.58
CA GLY A 120 -0.39 24.37 3.53
C GLY A 120 -0.59 22.85 3.47
N TYR A 121 -0.12 22.10 4.47
CA TYR A 121 -0.11 20.63 4.41
C TYR A 121 -0.18 19.99 5.80
N VAL A 122 -1.09 19.01 5.94
CA VAL A 122 -1.12 18.08 7.07
C VAL A 122 -1.34 16.66 6.54
N ASP A 123 -0.49 15.72 6.94
CA ASP A 123 -0.73 14.29 6.71
C ASP A 123 -1.76 13.77 7.71
N TYR A 124 -3.04 14.01 7.43
CA TYR A 124 -4.15 13.60 8.29
C TYR A 124 -4.23 12.09 8.49
N ILE A 125 -3.77 11.29 7.52
CA ILE A 125 -3.77 9.82 7.65
C ILE A 125 -2.75 9.39 8.71
N THR A 126 -1.53 9.92 8.66
CA THR A 126 -0.52 9.65 9.70
C THR A 126 -0.94 10.22 11.05
N LEU A 127 -1.45 11.44 11.06
CA LEU A 127 -1.95 12.09 12.29
C LEU A 127 -3.06 11.24 12.94
N SER A 128 -4.02 10.77 12.16
CA SER A 128 -5.12 9.92 12.63
C SER A 128 -4.62 8.69 13.39
N SER A 129 -3.58 8.03 12.89
CA SER A 129 -2.99 6.86 13.56
C SER A 129 -2.42 7.17 14.96
N SER A 130 -2.15 8.45 15.25
CA SER A 130 -1.60 8.93 16.50
C SER A 130 -2.66 9.48 17.47
N ILE A 131 -3.80 9.94 16.98
CA ILE A 131 -4.80 10.63 17.81
C ILE A 131 -6.23 10.12 17.66
N LEU A 132 -6.50 9.12 16.82
CA LEU A 132 -7.80 8.48 16.65
C LEU A 132 -7.74 6.99 17.01
N PHE A 133 -8.91 6.40 17.20
CA PHE A 133 -9.02 4.96 17.41
C PHE A 133 -8.50 4.18 16.18
N SER A 134 -8.01 2.96 16.40
CA SER A 134 -7.48 2.12 15.32
C SER A 134 -8.52 1.94 14.20
N MET A 135 -8.02 1.87 12.95
CA MET A 135 -8.83 1.81 11.71
C MET A 135 -9.64 3.06 11.38
N LYS A 136 -9.63 4.10 12.23
CA LYS A 136 -10.25 5.39 11.94
C LYS A 136 -9.23 6.38 11.40
N TYR A 137 -9.58 7.04 10.31
CA TYR A 137 -8.78 8.14 9.77
C TYR A 137 -9.66 9.19 9.12
N VAL A 138 -9.13 10.40 9.09
CA VAL A 138 -9.72 11.57 8.44
C VAL A 138 -8.76 12.11 7.38
N GLN A 139 -9.27 12.91 6.45
CA GLN A 139 -8.46 13.53 5.39
C GLN A 139 -8.42 15.06 5.48
N THR A 140 -9.21 15.66 6.36
CA THR A 140 -9.35 17.12 6.49
C THR A 140 -9.39 17.54 7.96
N TYR A 141 -9.09 18.81 8.22
CA TYR A 141 -9.29 19.42 9.53
C TYR A 141 -10.75 19.32 9.98
N THR A 142 -11.70 19.65 9.10
CA THR A 142 -13.14 19.66 9.42
C THR A 142 -13.65 18.29 9.85
N ASP A 143 -13.12 17.21 9.27
CA ASP A 143 -13.46 15.86 9.71
C ASP A 143 -12.78 15.54 11.05
N LEU A 144 -11.51 15.93 11.24
CA LEU A 144 -10.80 15.73 12.50
C LEU A 144 -11.51 16.41 13.68
N GLU A 145 -12.03 17.63 13.47
CA GLU A 145 -12.68 18.42 14.53
C GLU A 145 -13.93 17.74 15.09
N LYS A 146 -14.63 16.95 14.29
CA LYS A 146 -15.83 16.21 14.70
C LYS A 146 -15.50 14.96 15.51
N GLU A 147 -14.24 14.56 15.53
CA GLU A 147 -13.82 13.28 16.09
C GLU A 147 -13.57 13.31 17.59
N THR A 148 -13.73 12.13 18.19
CA THR A 148 -13.23 11.87 19.54
C THR A 148 -11.76 11.45 19.45
N LEU A 149 -10.89 12.21 20.11
CA LEU A 149 -9.46 11.94 20.10
C LEU A 149 -9.06 10.95 21.20
N TYR A 150 -8.05 10.12 20.92
CA TYR A 150 -7.47 9.12 21.81
C TYR A 150 -5.95 9.24 21.80
N ASN A 151 -5.29 9.06 22.95
CA ASN A 151 -3.85 9.13 23.04
C ASN A 151 -3.19 7.86 22.49
N CYS A 152 -3.05 7.78 21.17
CA CYS A 152 -2.33 6.71 20.47
C CYS A 152 -0.96 7.20 19.96
N ILE A 153 -0.43 8.28 20.54
CA ILE A 153 0.69 9.04 19.98
C ILE A 153 1.95 8.16 19.93
N ARG A 154 2.56 8.12 18.74
CA ARG A 154 3.84 7.43 18.55
C ARG A 154 4.95 8.21 19.26
N GLN A 155 5.78 7.52 20.05
CA GLN A 155 6.88 8.13 20.83
C GLN A 155 8.16 8.37 20.03
N SER A 156 8.31 7.75 18.86
CA SER A 156 9.46 7.91 17.96
C SER A 156 9.06 8.60 16.66
N ASN A 157 10.04 9.23 16.01
CA ASN A 157 9.85 9.84 14.69
C ASN A 157 9.69 8.76 13.60
N TYR A 158 8.94 9.10 12.57
CA TYR A 158 8.92 8.38 11.31
C TYR A 158 10.19 8.67 10.52
N THR A 159 10.65 7.71 9.73
CA THR A 159 11.84 7.84 8.89
C THR A 159 11.55 7.22 7.53
N ALA A 160 11.79 7.96 6.46
CA ALA A 160 11.59 7.51 5.08
C ALA A 160 12.87 7.58 4.22
N GLU A 161 14.00 7.90 4.84
CA GLU A 161 15.30 8.02 4.15
C GLU A 161 15.64 6.72 3.41
N GLY A 162 16.01 6.88 2.14
CA GLY A 162 16.38 5.79 1.25
C GLY A 162 15.25 4.85 0.83
N TYR A 163 13.99 5.14 1.21
CA TYR A 163 12.89 4.20 0.98
C TYR A 163 12.54 4.02 -0.51
N LEU A 164 12.65 5.08 -1.32
CA LEU A 164 12.35 5.03 -2.77
C LEU A 164 13.61 5.00 -3.64
N ASP A 165 14.79 4.83 -3.04
CA ASP A 165 16.06 4.90 -3.77
C ASP A 165 16.17 3.85 -4.86
N GLY A 166 16.58 4.28 -6.06
CA GLY A 166 16.77 3.43 -7.22
C GLY A 166 15.49 2.95 -7.91
N LEU A 167 14.31 3.33 -7.42
CA LEU A 167 13.04 3.06 -8.10
C LEU A 167 12.83 4.04 -9.27
N VAL A 168 12.28 3.54 -10.37
CA VAL A 168 11.71 4.38 -11.44
C VAL A 168 10.29 4.75 -11.01
N ILE A 169 10.05 6.03 -10.75
CA ILE A 169 8.76 6.51 -10.23
C ILE A 169 7.88 6.97 -11.40
N GLU A 170 6.68 6.42 -11.48
CA GLU A 170 5.64 6.79 -12.44
C GLU A 170 4.38 7.23 -11.67
N SER A 171 3.52 7.99 -12.33
CA SER A 171 2.21 8.39 -11.79
C SER A 171 1.19 8.40 -12.95
N ALA A 172 0.83 7.22 -13.42
CA ALA A 172 -0.03 7.03 -14.60
C ALA A 172 -1.15 6.02 -14.32
N ASP A 173 -2.17 6.02 -15.17
CA ASP A 173 -3.18 4.95 -15.15
C ASP A 173 -2.51 3.59 -15.41
N TYR A 174 -2.97 2.54 -14.73
CA TYR A 174 -2.35 1.23 -14.80
C TYR A 174 -2.37 0.64 -16.23
N LYS A 175 -3.36 0.99 -17.07
CA LYS A 175 -3.45 0.50 -18.46
C LYS A 175 -2.42 1.17 -19.35
N GLU A 176 -2.16 2.46 -19.14
CA GLU A 176 -1.11 3.19 -19.84
C GLU A 176 0.26 2.62 -19.47
N LEU A 177 0.47 2.40 -18.16
CA LEU A 177 1.72 1.84 -17.67
C LEU A 177 1.93 0.40 -18.14
N PHE A 178 0.90 -0.43 -18.09
CA PHE A 178 0.95 -1.78 -18.65
C PHE A 178 1.28 -1.76 -20.14
N SER A 179 0.61 -0.90 -20.91
CA SER A 179 0.87 -0.77 -22.35
C SER A 179 2.30 -0.34 -22.66
N LYS A 180 2.90 0.48 -21.82
CA LYS A 180 4.30 0.92 -21.91
C LYS A 180 5.30 -0.22 -21.73
N TYR A 181 5.05 -1.14 -20.80
CA TYR A 181 6.04 -2.16 -20.41
C TYR A 181 5.73 -3.59 -20.88
N LYS A 182 4.51 -3.90 -21.37
CA LYS A 182 4.09 -5.28 -21.72
C LYS A 182 4.96 -6.00 -22.74
N ASN A 183 5.71 -5.26 -23.57
CA ASN A 183 6.59 -5.82 -24.59
C ASN A 183 8.06 -5.90 -24.15
N GLU A 184 8.38 -5.50 -22.92
CA GLU A 184 9.74 -5.59 -22.39
C GLU A 184 10.14 -7.05 -22.16
N LYS A 185 11.40 -7.36 -22.43
CA LYS A 185 11.95 -8.68 -22.17
C LYS A 185 12.02 -8.92 -20.67
N ASN A 186 11.63 -10.12 -20.24
CA ASN A 186 11.65 -10.50 -18.82
C ASN A 186 10.92 -9.49 -17.92
N VAL A 187 9.74 -9.03 -18.35
CA VAL A 187 8.88 -8.17 -17.53
C VAL A 187 8.03 -9.01 -16.57
N ILE A 188 7.91 -8.56 -15.31
CA ILE A 188 7.02 -9.12 -14.30
C ILE A 188 6.13 -8.00 -13.77
N PHE A 189 4.81 -8.21 -13.79
CA PHE A 189 3.84 -7.26 -13.27
C PHE A 189 3.44 -7.59 -11.83
N LEU A 190 3.50 -6.60 -10.94
CA LEU A 190 2.83 -6.68 -9.63
C LEU A 190 1.46 -6.03 -9.78
N VAL A 191 0.43 -6.79 -9.44
CA VAL A 191 -0.97 -6.43 -9.70
C VAL A 191 -1.73 -6.50 -8.39
N ASP A 192 -1.86 -5.36 -7.72
CA ASP A 192 -2.55 -5.21 -6.43
C ASP A 192 -3.67 -4.17 -6.52
N PRO A 193 -4.73 -4.45 -7.30
CA PRO A 193 -5.81 -3.48 -7.47
C PRO A 193 -6.54 -3.27 -6.14
N PRO A 194 -7.25 -2.13 -5.95
CA PRO A 194 -8.24 -2.00 -4.89
C PRO A 194 -9.17 -3.22 -4.90
N TYR A 195 -9.76 -3.71 -3.80
CA TYR A 195 -10.54 -4.97 -3.79
C TYR A 195 -12.06 -4.76 -3.94
N LEU A 196 -12.70 -5.62 -4.75
CA LEU A 196 -14.12 -5.55 -5.08
C LEU A 196 -14.94 -5.65 -3.79
N SER A 197 -15.93 -4.77 -3.62
CA SER A 197 -16.84 -4.78 -2.47
C SER A 197 -16.19 -4.57 -1.10
N THR A 198 -15.00 -3.96 -1.04
CA THR A 198 -14.44 -3.48 0.23
C THR A 198 -14.76 -1.99 0.42
N GLU A 199 -15.13 -1.59 1.65
CA GLU A 199 -15.26 -0.17 2.00
C GLU A 199 -13.89 0.51 1.82
N VAL A 200 -13.67 1.08 0.65
CA VAL A 200 -12.48 1.87 0.31
C VAL A 200 -12.62 3.24 0.94
N GLY A 201 -12.49 3.33 2.27
CA GLY A 201 -12.65 4.58 3.03
C GLY A 201 -11.66 5.70 2.67
N THR A 202 -10.66 5.43 1.84
CA THR A 202 -9.60 6.38 1.42
C THR A 202 -9.56 6.65 -0.08
N TYR A 203 -10.04 5.74 -0.93
CA TYR A 203 -9.88 5.87 -2.38
C TYR A 203 -11.03 6.68 -2.97
N LYS A 204 -10.70 7.67 -3.79
CA LYS A 204 -11.69 8.60 -4.38
C LYS A 204 -12.59 7.96 -5.45
N ASN A 205 -12.28 6.73 -5.89
CA ASN A 205 -12.96 6.03 -6.97
C ASN A 205 -13.49 4.68 -6.49
N TYR A 206 -14.82 4.51 -6.55
CA TYR A 206 -15.46 3.22 -6.32
C TYR A 206 -15.28 2.32 -7.56
N TRP A 207 -14.49 1.26 -7.43
CA TRP A 207 -14.26 0.32 -8.52
C TRP A 207 -15.49 -0.56 -8.74
N LYS A 208 -15.94 -0.63 -9.99
CA LYS A 208 -17.05 -1.50 -10.43
C LYS A 208 -16.49 -2.84 -10.91
N LEU A 209 -17.34 -3.86 -11.00
CA LEU A 209 -16.97 -5.18 -11.52
C LEU A 209 -16.24 -5.11 -12.87
N LYS A 210 -16.68 -4.22 -13.78
CA LYS A 210 -15.99 -4.01 -15.06
C LYS A 210 -14.53 -3.62 -14.88
N ASP A 211 -14.22 -2.71 -13.96
CA ASP A 211 -12.85 -2.26 -13.73
C ASP A 211 -11.96 -3.41 -13.25
N TYR A 212 -12.50 -4.35 -12.47
CA TYR A 212 -11.79 -5.59 -12.10
C TYR A 212 -11.54 -6.52 -13.27
N LEU A 213 -12.55 -6.72 -14.12
CA LEU A 213 -12.41 -7.57 -15.30
C LEU A 213 -11.35 -7.00 -16.25
N ASP A 214 -11.31 -5.68 -16.41
CA ASP A 214 -10.26 -4.99 -17.19
C ASP A 214 -8.85 -5.17 -16.58
N VAL A 215 -8.71 -5.44 -15.28
CA VAL A 215 -7.41 -5.77 -14.68
C VAL A 215 -6.99 -7.20 -15.02
N LEU A 216 -7.92 -8.13 -15.16
CA LEU A 216 -7.59 -9.51 -15.51
C LEU A 216 -6.95 -9.62 -16.91
N ASP A 217 -7.24 -8.70 -17.81
CA ASP A 217 -6.61 -8.62 -19.13
C ASP A 217 -5.08 -8.44 -19.05
N VAL A 218 -4.57 -7.83 -17.98
CA VAL A 218 -3.13 -7.67 -17.73
C VAL A 218 -2.44 -9.03 -17.55
N LEU A 219 -3.16 -10.02 -17.02
CA LEU A 219 -2.61 -11.33 -16.62
C LEU A 219 -2.42 -12.27 -17.81
N ASN A 220 -3.12 -12.02 -18.92
CA ASN A 220 -3.13 -12.92 -20.05
C ASN A 220 -1.79 -12.86 -20.79
N GLY A 221 -1.06 -13.99 -20.80
CA GLY A 221 0.22 -14.11 -21.50
C GLY A 221 1.38 -13.35 -20.84
N THR A 222 1.24 -12.92 -19.59
CA THR A 222 2.27 -12.16 -18.86
C THR A 222 2.77 -12.89 -17.62
N ASN A 223 3.96 -12.51 -17.15
CA ASN A 223 4.46 -12.92 -15.85
C ASN A 223 3.93 -11.97 -14.78
N TYR A 224 3.35 -12.51 -13.71
CA TYR A 224 2.71 -11.67 -12.70
C TYR A 224 2.79 -12.23 -11.27
N LEU A 225 2.69 -11.30 -10.32
CA LEU A 225 2.24 -11.55 -8.95
C LEU A 225 0.95 -10.73 -8.75
N TYR A 226 -0.16 -11.43 -8.57
CA TYR A 226 -1.49 -10.85 -8.37
C TYR A 226 -1.90 -10.98 -6.91
N PHE A 227 -2.37 -9.90 -6.32
CA PHE A 227 -2.81 -9.85 -4.92
C PHE A 227 -4.33 -9.63 -4.84
N THR A 228 -4.98 -10.39 -3.97
CA THR A 228 -6.40 -10.28 -3.72
C THR A 228 -6.76 -10.80 -2.32
N SER A 229 -8.05 -10.89 -2.01
CA SER A 229 -8.55 -11.59 -0.83
C SER A 229 -9.80 -12.41 -1.16
N ASN A 230 -10.14 -13.33 -0.27
CA ASN A 230 -11.38 -14.10 -0.35
C ASN A 230 -12.66 -13.23 -0.30
N LYS A 231 -12.56 -11.95 0.11
CA LYS A 231 -13.68 -11.01 0.09
C LYS A 231 -13.99 -10.44 -1.30
N SER A 232 -13.03 -10.49 -2.22
CA SER A 232 -13.18 -9.93 -3.57
C SER A 232 -14.04 -10.79 -4.51
N GLN A 233 -14.24 -12.08 -4.19
CA GLN A 233 -14.89 -13.08 -5.05
C GLN A 233 -14.25 -13.28 -6.44
N ILE A 234 -13.08 -12.66 -6.72
CA ILE A 234 -12.47 -12.71 -8.06
C ILE A 234 -11.95 -14.11 -8.41
N VAL A 235 -11.44 -14.84 -7.42
CA VAL A 235 -10.94 -16.21 -7.60
C VAL A 235 -12.09 -17.14 -7.95
N GLU A 236 -13.20 -17.07 -7.19
CA GLU A 236 -14.42 -17.84 -7.44
C GLU A 236 -15.01 -17.53 -8.83
N LEU A 237 -15.02 -16.24 -9.24
CA LEU A 237 -15.44 -15.85 -10.58
C LEU A 237 -14.58 -16.51 -11.66
N CYS A 238 -13.25 -16.49 -11.50
CA CYS A 238 -12.32 -17.09 -12.46
C CYS A 238 -12.42 -18.63 -12.49
N GLU A 239 -12.71 -19.26 -11.35
CA GLU A 239 -13.03 -20.69 -11.28
C GLU A 239 -14.30 -21.00 -12.08
N TRP A 240 -15.39 -20.25 -11.87
CA TRP A 240 -16.62 -20.39 -12.66
C TRP A 240 -16.40 -20.17 -14.17
N MET A 241 -15.51 -19.24 -14.55
CA MET A 241 -15.15 -19.02 -15.95
C MET A 241 -14.50 -20.27 -16.57
N SER A 242 -13.79 -21.09 -15.78
CA SER A 242 -13.14 -22.32 -16.26
C SER A 242 -14.14 -23.35 -16.79
N ASP A 243 -15.39 -23.33 -16.28
CA ASP A 243 -16.45 -24.25 -16.67
C ASP A 243 -17.21 -23.78 -17.93
N LYS A 244 -16.83 -22.65 -18.54
CA LYS A 244 -17.49 -22.06 -19.70
C LYS A 244 -16.58 -22.18 -20.92
N PRO A 245 -16.98 -22.89 -22.00
CA PRO A 245 -16.13 -23.09 -23.18
C PRO A 245 -15.62 -21.81 -23.86
N ALA A 246 -16.33 -20.69 -23.68
CA ALA A 246 -15.99 -19.40 -24.29
C ALA A 246 -15.12 -18.50 -23.41
N LEU A 247 -14.82 -18.88 -22.17
CA LEU A 247 -14.09 -18.05 -21.21
C LEU A 247 -12.79 -18.72 -20.80
N TYR A 248 -11.76 -17.91 -20.59
CA TYR A 248 -10.47 -18.37 -20.08
C TYR A 248 -10.29 -17.91 -18.64
N ASN A 249 -9.83 -18.81 -17.77
CA ASN A 249 -9.44 -18.47 -16.41
C ASN A 249 -8.01 -17.86 -16.40
N PRO A 250 -7.86 -16.55 -16.10
CA PRO A 250 -6.55 -15.87 -16.09
C PRO A 250 -5.57 -16.43 -15.04
N PHE A 251 -6.09 -17.10 -14.01
CA PHE A 251 -5.31 -17.75 -12.96
C PHE A 251 -4.96 -19.21 -13.27
N ALA A 252 -5.39 -19.76 -14.41
CA ALA A 252 -5.09 -21.13 -14.79
C ALA A 252 -3.56 -21.37 -14.84
N GLY A 253 -3.09 -22.34 -14.05
CA GLY A 253 -1.68 -22.69 -13.90
C GLY A 253 -0.87 -21.75 -12.99
N SER A 254 -1.52 -20.83 -12.28
CA SER A 254 -0.87 -20.02 -11.24
C SER A 254 -0.63 -20.84 -9.96
N THR A 255 0.38 -20.44 -9.18
CA THR A 255 0.63 -20.95 -7.84
C THR A 255 0.03 -19.98 -6.81
N THR A 256 -0.64 -20.52 -5.79
CA THR A 256 -1.37 -19.75 -4.79
C THR A 256 -0.69 -19.80 -3.43
N SER A 257 -0.53 -18.64 -2.80
CA SER A 257 -0.12 -18.47 -1.41
C SER A 257 -1.19 -17.70 -0.63
N THR A 258 -1.49 -18.11 0.60
CA THR A 258 -2.53 -17.48 1.42
C THR A 258 -2.00 -17.02 2.78
N VAL A 259 -2.63 -15.97 3.32
CA VAL A 259 -2.39 -15.47 4.67
C VAL A 259 -3.72 -15.17 5.35
N ASN A 260 -3.97 -15.78 6.51
CA ASN A 260 -5.17 -15.53 7.29
C ASN A 260 -5.00 -14.30 8.20
N ASN A 261 -5.99 -13.40 8.17
CA ASN A 261 -6.03 -12.18 8.95
C ASN A 261 -7.28 -12.17 9.85
N GLN A 262 -7.10 -11.97 11.15
CA GLN A 262 -8.20 -11.62 12.05
C GLN A 262 -8.37 -10.11 12.09
N VAL A 263 -9.60 -9.63 11.85
CA VAL A 263 -10.00 -8.22 11.94
C VAL A 263 -10.41 -7.90 13.37
N ASN A 264 -11.21 -8.78 13.96
CA ASN A 264 -11.64 -8.74 15.36
C ASN A 264 -11.98 -10.19 15.80
N PHE A 265 -12.62 -10.35 16.97
CA PHE A 265 -12.97 -11.66 17.51
C PHE A 265 -13.88 -12.50 16.58
N SER A 266 -14.72 -11.86 15.76
CA SER A 266 -15.73 -12.54 14.93
C SER A 266 -15.49 -12.46 13.43
N ALA A 267 -14.66 -11.53 12.96
CA ALA A 267 -14.41 -11.29 11.54
C ALA A 267 -12.97 -11.61 11.16
N SER A 268 -12.80 -12.41 10.12
CA SER A 268 -11.51 -12.71 9.50
C SER A 268 -11.61 -12.57 7.97
N TYR A 269 -10.46 -12.51 7.32
CA TYR A 269 -10.32 -12.61 5.87
C TYR A 269 -9.00 -13.28 5.51
N THR A 270 -8.95 -13.87 4.33
CA THR A 270 -7.76 -14.50 3.79
C THR A 270 -7.25 -13.65 2.66
N ASP A 271 -6.06 -13.10 2.83
CA ASP A 271 -5.32 -12.52 1.70
C ASP A 271 -4.75 -13.63 0.85
N ILE A 272 -4.72 -13.42 -0.46
CA ILE A 272 -4.32 -14.38 -1.47
C ILE A 272 -3.30 -13.71 -2.39
N MET A 273 -2.19 -14.38 -2.65
CA MET A 273 -1.23 -14.03 -3.69
C MET A 273 -1.22 -15.17 -4.71
N LEU A 274 -1.57 -14.88 -5.96
CA LEU A 274 -1.43 -15.79 -7.08
C LEU A 274 -0.25 -15.34 -7.93
N HIS A 275 0.61 -16.25 -8.36
CA HIS A 275 1.68 -15.90 -9.28
C HIS A 275 1.80 -16.90 -10.41
N LYS A 276 2.15 -16.40 -11.59
CA LYS A 276 2.45 -17.19 -12.76
C LYS A 276 3.66 -16.58 -13.43
N ILE A 277 4.74 -17.36 -13.46
CA ILE A 277 6.02 -16.95 -14.01
C ILE A 277 6.42 -18.04 -14.99
N ASN A 278 6.25 -17.76 -16.28
CA ASN A 278 6.59 -18.67 -17.36
C ASN A 278 7.88 -18.17 -18.03
N TYR A 279 9.01 -18.72 -17.61
CA TYR A 279 10.25 -18.54 -18.36
C TYR A 279 10.41 -19.70 -19.36
N GLU A 280 9.83 -19.56 -20.56
CA GLU A 280 10.45 -20.18 -21.73
C GLU A 280 11.54 -19.22 -22.22
N PHE A 281 12.78 -19.42 -21.81
CA PHE A 281 13.91 -18.72 -22.44
C PHE A 281 13.99 -19.14 -23.91
N LYS A 282 13.71 -18.21 -24.82
CA LYS A 282 14.27 -18.20 -26.18
C LYS A 282 14.85 -16.83 -26.49
#